data_AF-A0A4Y2U1W6-F1
#
_entry.id   AF-A0A4Y2U1W6-F1
#
_cell.length_a   1.000
_cell.length_b   1.000
_cell.length_c   1.000
_cell.angle_alpha   90.00
_cell.angle_beta   90.00
_cell.angle_gamma   90.00
#
_symmetry.space_group_name_H-M   'P 1'
#
loop_
_entity.id
_entity.type
_entity.pdbx_description
1 polymer ?
#
loop_
_entity_poly.entity_id
_entity_poly.type
_entity_poly.pdbx_seq_one_letter_code
_entity_poly.pdbx_strand_id
1 'polypeptide(L)'
;MPVWFHIKKSKYFTNGPEHVFEVIKSSKFLPENLLKVIEPVIQRNAFLAHPENLLLSMIVDEREHIRELGFRRTIKVKNLASKRKSVSSFQPPNVSFLATDYTEMIH
;
A
#
# COMPACT_ATOMS: atom_id res chain seq x y z
N MET A 1 -13.64 2.88 12.97
CA MET A 1 -14.38 3.86 12.14
C MET A 1 -14.26 3.39 10.70
N PRO A 2 -15.31 3.43 9.86
CA PRO A 2 -15.15 3.00 8.47
C PRO A 2 -14.04 3.78 7.75
N VAL A 3 -13.20 3.09 6.98
CA VAL A 3 -12.05 3.66 6.24
C VAL A 3 -12.43 4.89 5.40
N TRP A 4 -13.66 4.91 4.87
CA TRP A 4 -14.22 6.06 4.17
C TRP A 4 -14.08 7.40 4.93
N PHE A 5 -14.32 7.39 6.25
CA PHE A 5 -14.17 8.59 7.06
C PHE A 5 -12.71 9.01 7.22
N HIS A 6 -11.79 8.05 7.33
CA HIS A 6 -10.35 8.31 7.36
C HIS A 6 -9.87 8.94 6.04
N ILE A 7 -10.35 8.43 4.91
CA ILE A 7 -10.08 9.01 3.58
C ILE A 7 -10.59 10.45 3.49
N LYS A 8 -11.80 10.74 3.98
CA LYS A 8 -12.38 12.08 3.94
C LYS A 8 -11.72 13.09 4.88
N LYS A 9 -11.19 12.61 6.00
CA LYS A 9 -10.53 13.45 7.01
C LYS A 9 -9.06 13.73 6.67
N SER A 10 -8.38 12.79 6.02
CA SER A 10 -6.99 12.95 5.62
C SER A 10 -6.86 13.87 4.41
N LYS A 11 -5.93 14.82 4.49
CA LYS A 11 -5.51 15.67 3.36
C LYS A 11 -4.32 15.09 2.60
N TYR A 12 -3.69 14.04 3.13
CA TYR A 12 -2.40 13.55 2.65
C TYR A 12 -2.52 12.17 2.02
N PHE A 13 -1.85 11.99 0.87
CA PHE A 13 -1.74 10.70 0.18
C PHE A 13 -0.86 9.69 0.92
N THR A 14 -0.08 10.14 1.91
CA THR A 14 0.81 9.30 2.72
C THR A 14 0.09 8.25 3.55
N ASN A 15 -1.21 8.39 3.79
CA ASN A 15 -1.98 7.40 4.55
C ASN A 15 -2.69 6.40 3.63
N GLY A 16 -2.57 6.56 2.31
CA GLY A 16 -3.24 5.73 1.32
C GLY A 16 -3.02 4.23 1.52
N PRO A 17 -1.76 3.75 1.60
CA PRO A 17 -1.45 2.34 1.85
C PRO A 17 -2.02 1.80 3.15
N GLU A 18 -2.00 2.59 4.24
CA GLU A 18 -2.61 2.20 5.52
C GLU A 18 -4.12 2.02 5.40
N HIS A 19 -4.79 2.90 4.65
CA HIS A 19 -6.23 2.78 4.42
C HIS A 19 -6.57 1.49 3.66
N VAL A 20 -5.78 1.15 2.63
CA VAL A 20 -5.96 -0.11 1.89
C VAL A 20 -5.68 -1.30 2.81
N PHE A 21 -4.66 -1.23 3.67
CA PHE A 21 -4.37 -2.25 4.67
C PHE A 21 -5.54 -2.45 5.64
N GLU A 22 -6.16 -1.37 6.11
CA GLU A 22 -7.30 -1.44 7.02
C GLU A 22 -8.52 -2.11 6.36
N VAL A 23 -8.74 -1.88 5.06
CA VAL A 23 -9.78 -2.59 4.29
C VAL A 23 -9.48 -4.09 4.23
N ILE A 24 -8.24 -4.49 3.94
CA ILE A 24 -7.82 -5.90 3.91
C ILE A 24 -7.96 -6.56 5.28
N LYS A 25 -7.53 -5.86 6.33
CA LYS A 25 -7.66 -6.34 7.71
C LYS A 25 -9.13 -6.54 8.08
N SER A 26 -10.00 -5.62 7.64
CA SER A 26 -11.44 -5.72 7.88
C SER A 26 -12.09 -6.83 7.05
N SER A 27 -11.62 -7.09 5.83
CA SER A 27 -12.18 -8.16 5.00
C SER A 27 -11.90 -9.55 5.58
N LYS A 28 -10.80 -9.75 6.33
CA LYS A 28 -10.45 -11.03 6.97
C LYS A 28 -11.52 -11.57 7.94
N PHE A 29 -12.46 -10.73 8.40
CA PHE A 29 -13.60 -11.16 9.23
C PHE A 29 -14.77 -11.75 8.43
N LEU A 30 -14.71 -11.70 7.09
CA LEU A 30 -15.77 -12.20 6.22
C LEU A 30 -15.59 -13.70 5.93
N PRO A 31 -16.69 -14.43 5.69
CA PRO A 31 -16.61 -15.82 5.26
C PRO A 31 -15.98 -15.94 3.86
N GLU A 32 -15.37 -17.10 3.59
CA GLU A 32 -14.55 -17.35 2.39
C GLU A 32 -15.28 -17.07 1.07
N ASN A 33 -16.58 -17.36 1.01
CA ASN A 33 -17.41 -17.09 -0.16
C ASN A 33 -17.52 -15.59 -0.49
N LEU A 34 -17.53 -14.73 0.53
CA LEU A 34 -17.54 -13.28 0.35
C LEU A 34 -16.14 -12.73 0.05
N LEU A 35 -15.10 -13.30 0.68
CA LEU A 35 -13.71 -12.95 0.39
C LEU A 35 -13.38 -13.13 -1.10
N LYS A 36 -13.81 -14.25 -1.70
CA LYS A 36 -13.63 -14.53 -3.15
C LYS A 36 -14.22 -13.45 -4.07
N VAL A 37 -15.24 -12.74 -3.62
CA VAL A 37 -15.88 -11.64 -4.37
C VAL A 37 -15.20 -10.30 -4.08
N ILE A 38 -14.78 -10.07 -2.83
CA ILE A 38 -14.29 -8.77 -2.35
C ILE A 38 -12.80 -8.55 -2.64
N GLU A 39 -11.96 -9.58 -2.51
CA GLU A 39 -10.52 -9.45 -2.76
C GLU A 39 -10.21 -8.93 -4.17
N PRO A 40 -10.82 -9.44 -5.26
CA PRO A 40 -10.64 -8.85 -6.59
C PRO A 40 -11.06 -7.38 -6.68
N VAL A 41 -12.08 -6.97 -5.92
CA VAL A 41 -12.53 -5.58 -5.87
C VAL A 41 -11.52 -4.71 -5.13
N ILE A 42 -10.96 -5.18 -4.02
CA ILE A 42 -9.89 -4.48 -3.30
C ILE A 42 -8.68 -4.33 -4.22
N GLN A 43 -8.23 -5.41 -4.85
CA GLN A 43 -7.10 -5.46 -5.77
C GLN A 43 -7.24 -4.43 -6.90
N ARG A 44 -8.41 -4.33 -7.52
CA ARG A 44 -8.67 -3.35 -8.59
C ARG A 44 -8.67 -1.90 -8.10
N ASN A 45 -8.99 -1.67 -6.83
CA ASN A 45 -9.10 -0.33 -6.23
C ASN A 45 -7.90 0.02 -5.33
N ALA A 46 -6.84 -0.79 -5.30
CA ALA A 46 -5.68 -0.58 -4.44
C ALA A 46 -4.73 0.53 -4.93
N PHE A 47 -5.18 1.47 -5.77
CA PHE A 47 -4.36 2.55 -6.34
C PHE A 47 -3.67 3.43 -5.28
N LEU A 48 -4.26 3.52 -4.09
CA LEU A 48 -3.64 4.25 -2.97
C LEU A 48 -2.41 3.52 -2.42
N ALA A 49 -2.37 2.19 -2.56
CA ALA A 49 -1.25 1.35 -2.23
C ALA A 49 -0.38 1.10 -3.47
N HIS A 50 0.03 2.14 -4.19
CA HIS A 50 1.09 2.00 -5.20
C HIS A 50 2.46 1.86 -4.52
N PRO A 51 3.46 1.20 -5.14
CA PRO A 51 4.80 1.08 -4.56
C PRO A 51 5.40 2.43 -4.16
N GLU A 52 5.19 3.47 -4.97
CA GLU A 52 5.67 4.83 -4.69
C GLU A 52 4.98 5.42 -3.44
N ASN A 53 3.66 5.27 -3.35
CA ASN A 53 2.90 5.74 -2.19
C ASN A 53 3.28 4.96 -0.92
N LEU A 54 3.53 3.65 -1.05
CA LEU A 54 4.00 2.81 0.05
C LEU A 54 5.34 3.30 0.61
N LEU A 55 6.28 3.66 -0.27
CA LEU A 55 7.56 4.23 0.14
C LEU A 55 7.38 5.60 0.82
N LEU A 56 6.50 6.45 0.28
CA LEU A 56 6.19 7.75 0.90
C LEU A 56 5.59 7.58 2.29
N SER A 57 4.66 6.63 2.47
CA SER A 57 4.09 6.28 3.77
C SER A 57 5.16 5.82 4.76
N MET A 58 6.09 4.96 4.32
CA MET A 58 7.17 4.49 5.19
C MET A 58 8.07 5.62 5.68
N ILE A 59 8.40 6.59 4.82
CA ILE A 59 9.30 7.71 5.18
C ILE A 59 8.68 8.61 6.25
N VAL A 60 7.36 8.76 6.27
CA VAL A 60 6.64 9.58 7.25
C VAL A 60 6.04 8.78 8.42
N ASP A 61 6.28 7.47 8.48
CA ASP A 61 5.78 6.61 9.57
C ASP A 61 6.35 7.08 10.93
N GLU A 62 5.55 6.99 11.98
CA GLU A 62 5.95 7.36 13.35
C GLU A 62 7.02 6.41 13.91
N ARG A 63 7.04 5.16 13.44
CA ARG A 63 7.97 4.10 13.84
C ARG A 63 9.32 4.27 13.13
N GLU A 64 10.38 4.45 13.92
CA GLU A 64 11.73 4.72 13.40
C GLU A 64 12.27 3.62 12.46
N HIS A 65 12.09 2.35 12.83
CA HIS A 65 12.54 1.22 12.03
C HIS A 65 11.84 1.14 10.65
N ILE A 66 10.60 1.61 10.55
CA ILE A 66 9.87 1.68 9.28
C ILE A 66 10.37 2.84 8.41
N ARG A 67 10.66 4.00 9.01
CA ARG A 67 11.31 5.10 8.29
C ARG A 67 12.64 4.69 7.70
N GLU A 68 13.49 4.03 8.50
CA GLU A 68 14.78 3.52 8.02
C GLU A 68 14.60 2.54 6.85
N LEU A 69 13.63 1.62 6.96
CA LEU A 69 13.26 0.71 5.87
C LEU A 69 12.82 1.46 4.60
N GLY A 70 11.99 2.51 4.75
CA GLY A 70 11.52 3.38 3.67
C GLY A 70 12.67 4.09 2.94
N PHE A 71 13.62 4.66 3.69
CA PHE A 71 14.81 5.27 3.13
C PHE A 71 15.67 4.27 2.37
N ARG A 72 15.93 3.09 2.96
CA ARG A 72 16.73 2.03 2.35
C ARG A 72 16.12 1.52 1.04
N ARG A 73 14.80 1.28 1.02
CA ARG A 73 14.07 0.88 -0.19
C ARG A 73 14.10 1.97 -1.26
N THR A 74 13.89 3.24 -0.88
CA THR A 74 13.96 4.38 -1.80
C THR A 74 15.33 4.51 -2.47
N ILE A 75 16.43 4.41 -1.70
CA ILE A 75 17.79 4.44 -2.25
C ILE A 75 18.01 3.28 -3.22
N LYS A 76 17.57 2.06 -2.87
CA LYS A 76 17.66 0.88 -3.74
C LYS A 76 16.91 1.08 -5.07
N VAL A 77 15.68 1.60 -5.01
CA VAL A 77 14.87 1.87 -6.21
C VAL A 77 15.52 2.93 -7.09
N LYS A 78 16.04 4.03 -6.51
CA LYS A 78 16.75 5.07 -7.27
C LYS A 78 17.96 4.51 -8.03
N ASN A 79 18.74 3.63 -7.39
CA ASN A 79 19.90 2.98 -8.01
C ASN A 79 19.52 1.98 -9.12
N LEU A 80 18.31 1.42 -9.09
CA LEU A 80 17.77 0.57 -10.15
C LEU A 80 17.19 1.39 -11.30
N ALA A 81 16.49 2.48 -10.98
CA ALA A 81 15.86 3.37 -11.95
C ALA A 81 16.90 4.09 -12.82
N SER A 82 18.06 4.47 -12.27
CA SER A 82 19.15 5.07 -13.05
C SER A 82 19.67 4.18 -14.19
N LYS A 83 19.39 2.87 -14.14
CA LYS A 83 19.72 1.91 -15.20
C LYS A 83 18.61 1.75 -16.25
N ARG A 84 17.37 2.19 -15.98
CA ARG A 84 16.22 2.07 -16.89
C ARG A 84 15.93 3.42 -17.58
N LYS A 85 15.78 3.41 -18.91
CA LYS A 85 15.46 4.60 -19.73
C LYS A 85 13.98 4.73 -20.12
N SER A 86 13.10 3.84 -19.65
CA SER A 86 11.69 3.84 -20.05
C SER A 86 10.77 4.48 -19.01
N VAL A 87 9.73 5.17 -19.49
CA VAL A 87 8.61 5.67 -18.68
C VAL A 87 7.80 4.46 -18.19
N SER A 88 7.50 4.41 -16.89
CA SER A 88 6.68 3.36 -16.30
C SER A 88 5.21 3.54 -16.70
N SER A 89 4.56 2.49 -17.19
CA SER A 89 3.11 2.48 -17.37
C SER A 89 2.41 2.24 -16.04
N PHE A 90 1.26 2.89 -15.83
CA PHE A 90 0.45 2.67 -14.64
C PHE A 90 -0.14 1.25 -14.67
N GLN A 91 0.11 0.46 -13.63
CA GLN A 91 -0.45 -0.88 -13.45
C GLN A 91 -1.00 -1.02 -12.03
N PRO A 92 -2.20 -1.60 -11.83
CA PRO A 92 -2.71 -1.86 -10.49
C PRO A 92 -1.69 -2.63 -9.65
N PRO A 93 -1.43 -2.21 -8.40
CA PRO A 93 -0.42 -2.82 -7.55
C PRO A 93 -0.88 -4.22 -7.13
N ASN A 94 -0.02 -5.22 -7.19
CA ASN A 94 -0.34 -6.57 -6.72
C ASN A 94 -0.30 -6.61 -5.19
N VAL A 95 -1.46 -6.76 -4.55
CA VAL A 95 -1.60 -6.65 -3.09
C VAL A 95 -1.57 -8.01 -2.42
N SER A 96 -0.73 -8.15 -1.40
CA SER A 96 -0.71 -9.31 -0.52
C SER A 96 -1.81 -9.22 0.54
N PHE A 97 -2.86 -10.04 0.40
CA PHE A 97 -3.94 -10.16 1.40
C PHE A 97 -3.49 -10.85 2.70
N LEU A 98 -2.36 -11.54 2.66
CA LEU A 98 -1.75 -12.20 3.83
C LEU A 98 -0.84 -11.28 4.64
N ALA A 99 -0.60 -10.05 4.17
CA ALA A 99 0.27 -9.09 4.87
C ALA A 99 -0.15 -8.88 6.33
N THR A 100 0.84 -8.78 7.21
CA THR A 100 0.65 -8.52 8.64
C THR A 100 0.78 -7.04 8.99
N ASP A 101 1.50 -6.31 8.14
CA ASP A 101 1.68 -4.86 8.21
C ASP A 101 1.57 -4.27 6.80
N TYR A 102 1.17 -2.99 6.71
CA TYR A 102 1.02 -2.32 5.41
C TYR A 102 2.34 -2.31 4.61
N THR A 103 3.48 -2.35 5.30
CA THR A 103 4.83 -2.37 4.72
C THR A 103 5.15 -3.63 3.91
N GLU A 104 4.36 -4.69 4.11
CA GLU A 104 4.47 -6.00 3.46
C GLU A 104 3.40 -6.22 2.38
N MET A 105 2.52 -5.25 2.14
CA MET A 105 1.41 -5.41 1.19
C MET A 105 1.86 -5.53 -0.26
N ILE A 106 3.03 -5.02 -0.61
CA ILE A 106 3.51 -4.95 -1.99
C ILE A 106 4.98 -5.37 -2.01
N HIS A 107 5.33 -6.19 -3.00
CA HIS A 107 6.66 -6.73 -3.23
C HIS A 107 7.21 -6.30 -4.59
#